data_AF-A0A7C4PT16-F1
#
_entry.id   AF-A0A7C4PT16-F1
#
_cell.length_a   1.000
_cell.length_b   1.000
_cell.length_c   1.000
_cell.angle_alpha   90.00
_cell.angle_beta   90.00
_cell.angle_gamma   90.00
#
_symmetry.space_group_name_H-M   'P 1'
#
loop_
_entity.id
_entity.type
_entity.pdbx_description
1 polymer ?
#
loop_
_entity_poly.entity_id
_entity_poly.type
_entity_poly.pdbx_seq_one_letter_code
_entity_poly.pdbx_strand_id
1 'polypeptide(L)'
;MAGQQFGYGYDEIGNRRSSVRDGRVGAGTVNLLNQVVGWMNSGFANILGTAATNATVTVNHQLAERKGEYFCKELYVTNSAGAVWLGVTNLAVLSLGTDDLLRTNVGRLYVPPYNESRIDSWNQLVV
;
A
#
# COMPACT_ATOMS: atom_id res chain seq x y z
N MET A 1 5.13 -13.19 -8.08
CA MET A 1 6.09 -12.84 -7.02
C MET A 1 5.30 -12.06 -5.98
N ALA A 2 5.41 -12.40 -4.70
CA ALA A 2 4.70 -11.67 -3.65
C ALA A 2 5.10 -10.19 -3.66
N GLY A 3 4.15 -9.29 -3.43
CA GLY A 3 4.35 -7.84 -3.44
C GLY A 3 4.30 -7.20 -4.85
N GLN A 4 4.16 -8.02 -5.90
CA GLN A 4 4.19 -7.60 -7.32
C GLN A 4 3.09 -8.27 -8.16
N GLN A 5 2.06 -8.85 -7.54
CA GLN A 5 0.92 -9.35 -8.28
C GLN A 5 -0.07 -8.21 -8.54
N PHE A 6 -0.32 -7.87 -9.80
CA PHE A 6 -1.24 -6.81 -10.20
C PHE A 6 -2.37 -7.36 -11.08
N GLY A 7 -3.58 -6.86 -10.87
CA GLY A 7 -4.75 -7.13 -11.70
C GLY A 7 -5.53 -5.85 -11.95
N TYR A 8 -6.18 -5.75 -13.11
CA TYR A 8 -6.99 -4.59 -13.48
C TYR A 8 -8.27 -5.05 -14.15
N GLY A 9 -9.41 -4.49 -13.72
CA GLY A 9 -10.70 -4.70 -14.35
C GLY A 9 -11.13 -3.45 -15.11
N TYR A 10 -11.75 -3.65 -16.28
CA TYR A 10 -12.20 -2.58 -17.17
C TYR A 10 -13.67 -2.76 -17.52
N ASP A 11 -14.35 -1.67 -17.87
CA ASP A 11 -15.67 -1.72 -18.51
C ASP A 11 -15.56 -1.88 -20.04
N GLU A 12 -16.71 -1.96 -20.72
CA GLU A 12 -16.80 -2.22 -22.17
C GLU A 12 -16.15 -1.15 -23.04
N ILE A 13 -15.96 0.06 -22.51
CA ILE A 13 -15.32 1.17 -23.21
C ILE A 13 -13.88 1.43 -22.72
N GLY A 14 -13.37 0.59 -21.81
CA GLY A 14 -11.97 0.57 -21.41
C GLY A 14 -11.61 1.42 -20.19
N ASN A 15 -12.57 1.99 -19.44
CA ASN A 15 -12.22 2.66 -18.19
C ASN A 15 -11.87 1.63 -17.12
N ARG A 16 -10.82 1.89 -16.35
CA ARG A 16 -10.43 1.03 -15.24
C ARG A 16 -11.46 1.11 -14.11
N ARG A 17 -12.15 0.01 -13.85
CA ARG A 17 -13.17 -0.16 -12.78
C ARG A 17 -12.58 -0.70 -11.48
N SER A 18 -11.50 -1.47 -11.57
CA SER A 18 -10.84 -2.02 -10.39
C SER A 18 -9.34 -2.19 -10.59
N SER A 19 -8.62 -2.21 -9.48
CA SER A 19 -7.23 -2.63 -9.40
C SER A 19 -7.09 -3.62 -8.26
N VAL A 20 -6.36 -4.70 -8.48
CA VAL A 20 -6.01 -5.67 -7.46
C VAL A 20 -4.50 -5.65 -7.30
N ARG A 21 -4.03 -5.63 -6.05
CA ARG A 21 -2.62 -5.85 -5.73
C ARG A 21 -2.51 -6.90 -4.65
N ASP A 22 -1.82 -8.01 -4.92
CA ASP A 22 -1.62 -9.11 -3.98
C ASP A 22 -2.95 -9.60 -3.33
N GLY A 23 -4.03 -9.62 -4.13
CA GLY A 23 -5.38 -10.00 -3.70
C GLY A 23 -6.21 -8.89 -3.04
N ARG A 24 -5.63 -7.70 -2.83
CA ARG A 24 -6.33 -6.52 -2.28
C ARG A 24 -6.99 -5.72 -3.37
N VAL A 25 -8.31 -5.59 -3.29
CA VAL A 25 -9.12 -4.89 -4.29
C VAL A 25 -9.25 -3.41 -3.93
N GLY A 26 -9.06 -2.55 -4.93
CA GLY A 26 -9.59 -1.20 -4.98
C GLY A 26 -10.52 -1.06 -6.17
N ALA A 27 -11.62 -0.34 -6.02
CA ALA A 27 -12.67 -0.26 -7.03
C ALA A 27 -13.25 1.15 -7.14
N GLY A 28 -13.51 1.60 -8.37
CA GLY A 28 -14.04 2.91 -8.67
C GLY A 28 -15.56 2.90 -8.86
N THR A 29 -16.23 3.94 -8.36
CA THR A 29 -17.63 4.24 -8.67
C THR A 29 -17.68 5.27 -9.79
N VAL A 30 -18.46 5.00 -10.83
CA VAL A 30 -18.56 5.85 -12.04
C VAL A 30 -19.99 6.37 -12.17
N ASN A 31 -20.14 7.63 -12.58
CA ASN A 31 -21.44 8.24 -12.85
C ASN A 31 -21.86 8.09 -14.33
N LEU A 32 -23.05 8.59 -14.68
CA LEU A 32 -23.57 8.54 -16.06
C LEU A 32 -22.75 9.35 -17.08
N LEU A 33 -21.88 10.26 -16.61
CA LEU A 33 -20.97 11.06 -17.45
C LEU A 33 -19.59 10.39 -17.63
N ASN A 34 -19.46 9.13 -17.22
CA ASN A 34 -18.21 8.39 -17.24
C ASN A 34 -17.08 9.02 -16.38
N GLN A 35 -17.44 9.63 -15.25
CA GLN A 35 -16.48 10.19 -14.30
C GLN A 35 -16.33 9.27 -13.10
N VAL A 36 -15.09 9.06 -12.63
CA VAL A 36 -14.82 8.36 -11.37
C VAL A 36 -15.15 9.29 -10.21
N VAL A 37 -16.29 9.05 -9.56
CA VAL A 37 -16.81 9.89 -8.47
C VAL A 37 -16.36 9.44 -7.09
N GLY A 38 -15.89 8.21 -6.97
CA GLY A 38 -15.36 7.67 -5.72
C GLY A 38 -14.48 6.46 -5.93
N TRP A 39 -13.72 6.12 -4.89
CA TRP A 39 -12.79 5.01 -4.92
C TRP A 39 -12.75 4.28 -3.58
N MET A 40 -12.90 2.97 -3.63
CA MET A 40 -12.72 2.08 -2.48
C MET A 40 -11.23 1.75 -2.34
N ASN A 41 -10.64 2.06 -1.19
CA ASN A 41 -9.24 1.78 -0.87
C ASN A 41 -9.14 0.59 0.09
N SER A 42 -8.25 -0.34 -0.22
CA SER A 42 -7.92 -1.42 0.71
C SER A 42 -7.13 -0.88 1.91
N GLY A 43 -7.46 -1.36 3.12
CA GLY A 43 -6.74 -1.05 4.35
C GLY A 43 -5.41 -1.79 4.47
N PHE A 44 -4.63 -1.85 3.39
CA PHE A 44 -3.35 -2.57 3.36
C PHE A 44 -2.26 -1.71 2.71
N ALA A 45 -1.12 -1.63 3.37
CA ALA A 45 0.06 -0.92 2.92
C ALA A 45 1.14 -1.90 2.48
N ASN A 46 1.56 -1.79 1.21
CA ASN A 46 2.63 -2.61 0.65
C ASN A 46 4.00 -1.93 0.85
N ILE A 47 4.83 -2.52 1.70
CA ILE A 47 6.20 -2.07 1.96
C ILE A 47 7.15 -2.91 1.11
N LEU A 48 7.84 -2.25 0.20
CA LEU A 48 8.85 -2.85 -0.68
C LEU A 48 10.20 -2.18 -0.44
N GLY A 49 11.28 -2.94 -0.63
CA GLY A 49 12.62 -2.36 -0.62
C GLY A 49 13.69 -3.39 -0.95
N THR A 50 14.94 -2.98 -0.76
CA THR A 50 16.12 -3.84 -0.91
C THR A 50 16.94 -3.87 0.38
N ALA A 51 17.60 -5.01 0.60
CA ALA A 51 18.54 -5.25 1.68
C ALA A 51 19.51 -6.36 1.25
N ALA A 52 20.69 -6.44 1.87
CA ALA A 52 21.66 -7.51 1.63
C ALA A 52 20.98 -8.90 1.70
N THR A 53 21.34 -9.82 0.80
CA THR A 53 20.65 -11.10 0.61
C THR A 53 20.62 -11.97 1.87
N ASN A 54 21.66 -11.88 2.70
CA ASN A 54 21.80 -12.59 3.97
C ASN A 54 21.32 -11.79 5.19
N ALA A 55 20.74 -10.60 5.01
CA ALA A 55 20.13 -9.84 6.10
C ALA A 55 18.72 -10.35 6.40
N THR A 56 18.40 -10.43 7.69
CA THR A 56 17.03 -10.63 8.19
C THR A 56 16.31 -9.28 8.20
N VAL A 57 15.21 -9.17 7.46
CA VAL A 57 14.43 -7.93 7.37
C VAL A 57 13.09 -8.10 8.09
N THR A 58 12.77 -7.15 8.96
CA THR A 58 11.44 -7.01 9.55
C THR A 58 10.84 -5.65 9.24
N VAL A 59 9.52 -5.60 9.14
CA VAL A 59 8.72 -4.39 8.95
C VAL A 59 7.69 -4.36 10.08
N ASN A 60 7.72 -3.32 10.92
CA ASN A 60 6.92 -3.25 12.15
C ASN A 60 6.98 -4.53 12.99
N HIS A 61 8.20 -5.04 13.21
CA HIS A 61 8.49 -6.29 13.94
C HIS A 61 7.95 -7.57 13.29
N GLN A 62 7.44 -7.52 12.06
CA GLN A 62 7.00 -8.70 11.32
C GLN A 62 8.04 -9.09 10.28
N LEU A 63 8.35 -10.39 10.19
CA LEU A 63 9.29 -10.90 9.17
C LEU A 63 8.79 -10.57 7.76
N ALA A 64 9.67 -9.99 6.95
CA ALA A 64 9.41 -9.69 5.55
C ALA A 64 9.71 -10.90 4.66
N GLU A 65 8.96 -11.04 3.58
CA GLU A 65 9.26 -12.03 2.54
C GLU A 65 10.45 -11.56 1.70
N ARG A 66 11.29 -12.50 1.23
CA ARG A 66 12.56 -12.21 0.56
C ARG A 66 12.63 -12.89 -0.80
N LYS A 67 13.22 -12.20 -1.78
CA LYS A 67 13.68 -12.80 -3.04
C LYS A 67 14.91 -12.06 -3.53
N GLY A 68 16.07 -12.71 -3.41
CA GLY A 68 17.36 -12.06 -3.64
C GLY A 68 17.50 -10.86 -2.70
N GLU A 69 17.85 -9.70 -3.25
CA GLU A 69 18.00 -8.46 -2.48
C GLU A 69 16.67 -7.81 -2.11
N TYR A 70 15.57 -8.20 -2.76
CA TYR A 70 14.26 -7.58 -2.55
C TYR A 70 13.55 -8.13 -1.31
N PHE A 71 12.87 -7.26 -0.57
CA PHE A 71 11.91 -7.65 0.45
C PHE A 71 10.54 -7.02 0.20
N CYS A 72 9.50 -7.71 0.67
CA CYS A 72 8.15 -7.17 0.75
C CYS A 72 7.46 -7.52 2.06
N LYS A 73 6.59 -6.63 2.53
CA LYS A 73 5.65 -6.91 3.60
C LYS A 73 4.37 -6.10 3.40
N GLU A 74 3.23 -6.76 3.58
CA GLU A 74 1.94 -6.09 3.63
C GLU A 74 1.56 -5.82 5.10
N LEU A 75 1.17 -4.59 5.40
CA LEU A 75 0.68 -4.19 6.72
C LEU A 75 -0.81 -3.85 6.63
N TYR A 76 -1.62 -4.52 7.45
CA TYR A 76 -3.03 -4.17 7.62
C TYR A 76 -3.19 -2.90 8.46
N VAL A 77 -4.13 -2.05 8.08
CA VAL A 77 -4.56 -0.86 8.81
C VAL A 77 -6.06 -0.65 8.65
N THR A 78 -6.75 -0.37 9.75
CA THR A 78 -8.15 0.01 9.71
C THR A 78 -8.29 1.45 9.22
N ASN A 79 -8.85 1.65 8.03
CA ASN A 79 -9.07 2.97 7.41
C ASN A 79 -10.57 3.29 7.21
N SER A 80 -11.47 2.61 7.92
CA SER A 80 -12.92 2.79 7.78
C SER A 80 -13.41 4.14 8.31
N ALA A 81 -12.77 4.67 9.36
CA ALA A 81 -13.14 5.96 9.98
C ALA A 81 -12.51 7.18 9.29
N GLY A 82 -11.56 6.97 8.37
CA GLY A 82 -10.80 8.05 7.76
C GLY A 82 -9.42 7.61 7.30
N ALA A 83 -8.67 8.57 6.76
CA ALA A 83 -7.29 8.35 6.36
C ALA A 83 -6.38 8.10 7.57
N VAL A 84 -5.32 7.32 7.37
CA VAL A 84 -4.35 6.97 8.42
C VAL A 84 -2.93 7.27 7.94
N TRP A 85 -2.15 7.97 8.78
CA TRP A 85 -0.70 8.09 8.61
C TRP A 85 0.01 6.96 9.34
N LEU A 86 0.15 5.81 8.67
CA LEU A 86 0.75 4.60 9.20
C LEU A 86 2.25 4.80 9.44
N GLY A 87 2.69 4.66 10.69
CA GLY A 87 4.12 4.58 11.02
C GLY A 87 4.71 3.25 10.54
N VAL A 88 5.87 3.32 9.89
CA VAL A 88 6.58 2.16 9.35
C VAL A 88 8.02 2.19 9.82
N THR A 89 8.46 1.10 10.44
CA THR A 89 9.84 0.85 10.84
C THR A 89 10.35 -0.40 10.14
N ASN A 90 11.32 -0.23 9.26
CA ASN A 90 12.03 -1.31 8.60
C ASN A 90 13.35 -1.54 9.35
N LEU A 91 13.59 -2.77 9.78
CA LEU A 91 14.80 -3.20 10.44
C LEU A 91 15.48 -4.26 9.58
N ALA A 92 16.73 -4.03 9.18
CA ALA A 92 17.57 -5.03 8.56
C ALA A 92 18.72 -5.37 9.52
N VAL A 93 18.85 -6.65 9.86
CA VAL A 93 19.92 -7.18 10.70
C VAL A 93 20.78 -8.09 9.85
N LEU A 94 22.07 -7.78 9.75
CA LEU A 94 23.07 -8.64 9.14
C LEU A 94 24.00 -9.15 10.24
N SER A 95 23.91 -10.44 10.56
CA SER A 95 24.80 -11.03 11.55
C SER A 95 26.17 -11.34 10.95
N LEU A 96 27.23 -10.86 11.62
CA LEU A 96 28.62 -11.18 11.30
C LEU A 96 29.21 -12.21 12.26
N GLY A 97 28.38 -12.86 13.07
CA GLY A 97 28.78 -13.89 14.04
C GLY A 97 29.17 -13.34 15.40
N THR A 98 30.07 -12.34 15.46
CA THR A 98 30.46 -11.68 16.73
C THR A 98 29.70 -10.37 16.95
N ASP A 99 29.43 -9.63 15.87
CA ASP A 99 28.68 -8.38 15.87
C ASP A 99 27.55 -8.44 14.84
N ASP A 100 26.48 -7.68 15.07
CA ASP A 100 25.38 -7.53 14.12
C ASP A 100 25.38 -6.11 13.54
N LEU A 101 25.35 -6.00 12.20
CA LEU A 101 25.06 -4.74 11.55
C LEU A 101 23.55 -4.51 11.52
N LEU A 102 23.14 -3.44 12.18
CA LEU A 102 21.75 -2.99 12.21
C LEU A 102 21.54 -1.79 11.31
N ARG A 103 20.51 -1.84 10.46
CA ARG A 103 19.99 -0.66 9.78
C ARG A 103 18.50 -0.50 10.07
N THR A 104 18.13 0.69 10.51
CA THR A 104 16.74 1.06 10.78
C THR A 104 16.33 2.21 9.87
N ASN A 105 15.21 2.04 9.17
CA ASN A 105 14.55 3.13 8.45
C ASN A 105 13.16 3.33 9.07
N VAL A 106 12.87 4.56 9.50
CA VAL A 106 11.56 4.93 10.05
C VAL A 106 10.91 5.95 9.12
N GLY A 107 9.62 5.79 8.87
CA GLY A 107 8.85 6.69 8.04
C GLY A 107 7.36 6.59 8.32
N ARG A 108 6.59 7.29 7.49
CA ARG A 108 5.13 7.24 7.53
C ARG A 108 4.59 7.06 6.12
N LEU A 109 3.55 6.25 5.99
CA LEU A 109 2.83 6.05 4.74
C LEU A 109 1.40 6.57 4.93
N TYR A 110 0.92 7.35 3.97
CA TYR A 110 -0.50 7.71 3.92
C TYR A 110 -1.32 6.53 3.41
N VAL A 111 -2.32 6.12 4.19
CA VAL A 111 -3.34 5.17 3.76
C VAL A 111 -4.66 5.94 3.64
N PRO A 112 -5.24 6.07 2.43
CA PRO A 112 -6.49 6.79 2.21
C PRO A 112 -7.66 6.17 3.00
N PRO A 113 -8.77 6.90 3.19
CA PRO A 113 -9.97 6.32 3.79
C PRO A 113 -10.53 5.18 2.94
N TYR A 114 -11.24 4.24 3.57
CA TYR A 114 -11.82 3.07 2.90
C TYR A 114 -12.71 3.48 1.71
N ASN A 115 -13.49 4.54 1.87
CA ASN A 115 -14.22 5.18 0.79
C ASN A 115 -13.70 6.61 0.61
N GLU A 116 -13.11 6.88 -0.55
CA GLU A 116 -12.62 8.20 -0.94
C GLU A 116 -13.57 8.82 -1.96
N SER A 117 -14.06 10.04 -1.69
CA SER A 117 -14.78 10.85 -2.67
C SER A 117 -13.77 11.49 -3.62
N ARG A 118 -14.04 11.43 -4.93
CA ARG A 118 -13.17 12.01 -5.98
C ARG A 118 -13.85 13.08 -6.80
N ILE A 119 -15.08 13.44 -6.43
CA ILE A 119 -15.67 14.70 -6.88
C ILE A 119 -15.07 15.78 -6.00
N ASP A 120 -14.31 16.69 -6.62
CA ASP A 120 -13.77 17.85 -5.93
C ASP A 120 -14.92 18.73 -5.40
N SER A 121 -14.82 19.12 -4.13
CA SER A 121 -15.78 19.96 -3.41
C SER A 121 -15.75 21.45 -3.83
N TRP A 122 -15.43 21.77 -5.09
CA TRP A 122 -15.42 23.14 -5.60
C TRP A 122 -16.82 23.80 -5.67
N ASN A 123 -17.89 23.05 -5.39
CA ASN A 123 -19.27 23.59 -5.32
C ASN A 123 -19.78 23.86 -3.90
N GLN A 124 -18.96 23.80 -2.85
CA GLN A 124 -19.40 24.15 -1.49
C GLN A 124 -19.19 25.62 -1.08
N LEU A 125 -18.75 26.48 -2.00
CA LEU A 125 -18.50 27.90 -1.73
C LEU A 125 -19.22 28.80 -2.75
N VAL A 126 -20.54 28.62 -2.87
CA VAL A 126 -21.46 29.67 -3.35
C VAL A 126 -22.76 29.53 -2.55
N VAL A 127 -22.88 30.29 -1.46
CA VAL A 127 -23.85 31.36 -1.15
C VAL A 127 -23.49 31.89 0.24
#